data_AF-A0A8B5YFV4-F1
#
_entry.id   AF-A0A8B5YFV4-F1
#
_cell.length_a   1.000
_cell.length_b   1.000
_cell.length_c   1.000
_cell.angle_alpha   90.00
_cell.angle_beta   90.00
_cell.angle_gamma   90.00
#
_symmetry.space_group_name_H-M   'P 1'
#
loop_
_entity.id
_entity.type
_entity.pdbx_description
1 polymer ?
#
loop_
_entity_poly.entity_id
_entity_poly.type
_entity_poly.pdbx_seq_one_letter_code
_entity_poly.pdbx_strand_id
1 'polypeptide(L)' 'MEKAMHKSHGMGYEEYSRSHVNRLEVEKRREKQYQKSKQIVSDLPIIG' A
#
# COMPACT_ATOMS: atom_id res chain seq x y z
N MET A 1 1.80 -12.90 -7.29
CA MET A 1 2.13 -11.45 -7.31
C MET A 1 1.37 -10.72 -8.41
N GLU A 2 1.44 -11.17 -9.66
CA GLU A 2 0.74 -10.56 -10.82
C GLU A 2 -0.73 -10.17 -10.59
N LYS A 3 -1.59 -11.14 -10.26
CA LYS A 3 -3.03 -10.89 -10.00
C LYS A 3 -3.27 -9.89 -8.87
N ALA A 4 -2.41 -9.90 -7.84
CA ALA A 4 -2.53 -8.99 -6.71
C ALA A 4 -2.08 -7.57 -7.10
N MET A 5 -1.01 -7.44 -7.90
CA MET A 5 -0.55 -6.16 -8.43
C MET A 5 -1.62 -5.49 -9.29
N HIS A 6 -2.25 -6.25 -10.18
CA HIS A 6 -3.36 -5.72 -10.99
C HIS A 6 -4.54 -5.28 -10.12
N LYS A 7 -4.93 -6.11 -9.15
CA LYS A 7 -6.06 -5.79 -8.25
C LYS A 7 -5.78 -4.58 -7.34
N SER A 8 -4.58 -4.47 -6.79
CA SER A 8 -4.26 -3.49 -5.75
C SER A 8 -3.64 -2.20 -6.30
N HIS A 9 -2.94 -2.27 -7.42
CA HIS A 9 -2.17 -1.17 -7.98
C HIS A 9 -2.52 -0.85 -9.44
N GLY A 10 -3.39 -1.63 -10.08
CA GLY A 10 -3.82 -1.39 -11.46
C GLY A 10 -2.77 -1.77 -12.51
N MET A 11 -1.69 -2.43 -12.10
CA MET A 11 -0.52 -2.67 -12.95
C MET A 11 0.00 -4.11 -12.80
N GLY A 12 0.70 -4.60 -13.82
CA GLY A 12 1.35 -5.91 -13.77
C GLY A 12 2.67 -5.90 -12.99
N TYR A 13 3.20 -7.09 -12.68
CA TYR A 13 4.51 -7.20 -12.01
C TYR A 13 5.66 -6.73 -12.90
N GLU A 14 5.58 -6.99 -14.20
CA GLU A 14 6.60 -6.56 -15.16
C GLU A 14 6.70 -5.02 -15.23
N GLU A 15 5.56 -4.34 -15.34
CA GLU A 15 5.48 -2.88 -15.33
C GLU A 15 5.99 -2.27 -14.01
N TYR A 16 5.76 -2.97 -12.89
CA TYR A 16 6.25 -2.58 -11.57
C TYR A 16 7.76 -2.76 -11.45
N SER A 17 8.29 -3.91 -11.89
CA SER A 17 9.70 -4.25 -11.74
C SER A 17 10.62 -3.39 -12.62
N ARG A 18 10.13 -2.95 -13.78
CA ARG A 18 10.90 -2.18 -14.78
C ARG A 18 10.98 -0.67 -14.48
N SER A 19 10.12 -0.12 -13.63
CA SER A 19 10.04 1.33 -13.36
C SER A 19 10.27 1.67 -11.89
N HIS A 20 11.31 2.45 -11.61
CA HIS A 20 11.56 2.97 -10.26
C HIS A 20 10.43 3.91 -9.79
N VAL A 21 9.87 4.70 -10.71
CA VAL A 21 8.76 5.60 -10.42
C VAL A 21 7.53 4.81 -9.95
N ASN A 22 7.21 3.72 -10.64
CA ASN A 22 6.08 2.86 -10.27
C ASN A 22 6.28 2.22 -8.89
N ARG A 23 7.51 1.77 -8.59
CA ARG A 23 7.85 1.27 -7.25
C ARG A 23 7.65 2.33 -6.17
N LEU A 24 8.15 3.53 -6.40
CA LEU A 24 7.98 4.64 -5.45
C LEU A 24 6.51 4.99 -5.21
N GLU A 25 5.66 4.94 -6.24
CA GLU A 25 4.23 5.17 -6.08
C GLU A 25 3.56 4.10 -5.21
N VAL A 26 3.88 2.83 -5.44
CA VAL A 26 3.38 1.72 -4.62
C VAL A 26 3.79 1.90 -3.16
N GLU A 27 5.07 2.19 -2.88
CA GLU A 27 5.55 2.39 -1.50
C GLU A 27 4.94 3.63 -0.84
N LYS A 28 4.73 4.73 -1.56
CA LYS A 28 4.00 5.91 -1.04
C LYS A 28 2.57 5.56 -0.63
N ARG A 29 1.87 4.71 -1.40
CA ARG A 29 0.51 4.26 -1.06
C ARG A 29 0.53 3.34 0.17
N ARG A 30 1.51 2.43 0.26
CA ARG A 30 1.69 1.56 1.43
C ARG A 30 1.95 2.35 2.70
N GLU A 31 2.82 3.36 2.64
CA GLU A 31 3.10 4.22 3.79
C GLU A 31 1.84 4.96 4.27
N LYS A 32 1.05 5.52 3.36
CA LYS A 32 -0.24 6.16 3.70
C LYS A 32 -1.20 5.19 4.39
N GLN A 33 -1.29 3.95 3.90
CA GLN A 33 -2.13 2.92 4.52
C GLN A 33 -1.63 2.53 5.91
N TYR A 34 -0.31 2.41 6.08
CA TYR A 34 0.30 2.11 7.37
C TYR A 34 0.03 3.23 8.39
N GLN A 35 0.22 4.50 8.00
CA GLN A 35 -0.10 5.64 8.87
C GLN A 35 -1.59 5.68 9.25
N LYS A 36 -2.48 5.42 8.28
CA LYS A 36 -3.92 5.31 8.55
C LYS A 36 -4.24 4.17 9.52
N SER A 37 -3.58 3.01 9.40
CA SER A 37 -3.78 1.90 10.34
C SER A 37 -3.33 2.25 11.75
N LYS A 38 -2.21 2.97 11.90
CA LYS A 38 -1.73 3.44 13.20
C LYS A 38 -2.72 4.43 13.83
N GLN A 39 -3.25 5.36 13.03
CA GLN A 39 -4.29 6.28 13.49
C GLN A 39 -5.52 5.53 13.98
N ILE A 40 -6.03 4.56 13.20
CA ILE A 40 -7.19 3.75 13.60
C ILE A 40 -6.93 3.07 14.94
N VAL A 41 -5.77 2.43 15.12
CA VAL A 41 -5.40 1.77 16.38
C VAL A 41 -5.33 2.78 17.53
N SER A 42 -4.78 3.97 17.29
CA SER A 42 -4.73 5.05 18.27
C SER A 42 -6.11 5.57 18.66
N ASP A 43 -7.07 5.55 17.73
CA ASP A 43 -8.43 6.05 17.92
C ASP A 43 -9.36 5.01 18.57
N LEU A 44 -8.92 3.74 18.71
CA LEU A 44 -9.71 2.71 19.37
C LEU A 44 -9.87 3.05 20.86
N PRO A 45 -11.10 3.13 21.39
CA PRO A 45 -11.29 3.37 22.81
C PRO A 45 -10.71 2.18 23.60
N ILE A 46 -9.97 2.49 24.66
CA ILE A 46 -9.56 1.47 25.64
C ILE A 46 -10.85 0.99 26.31
N ILE A 47 -11.29 -0.21 25.96
CA ILE A 47 -12.36 -0.90 26.67
C ILE A 47 -11.72 -1.44 27.95
N GLY A 48 -11.85 -0.67 29.03
CA GLY A 48 -11.53 -1.07 30.41
C GLY A 48 -12.72 -1.71 31.09
#